data_AF-A0AAD3HG23-F1
#
_entry.id   AF-A0AAD3HG23-F1
#
_cell.length_a   1.000
_cell.length_b   1.000
_cell.length_c   1.000
_cell.angle_alpha   90.00
_cell.angle_beta   90.00
_cell.angle_gamma   90.00
#
_symmetry.space_group_name_H-M   'P 1'
#
loop_
_entity.id
_entity.type
_entity.pdbx_description
1 polymer ?
#
loop_
_entity_poly.entity_id
_entity_poly.type
_entity_poly.pdbx_seq_one_letter_code
_entity_poly.pdbx_strand_id
1 'polypeptide(L)'
;MNVPQDTQLNYYIVLSTALAKASPFEVDRNGWYYYEVNDNMNTWIKNMNDSEEFSLHRACSSFQPLKQVVYNIIQEKGLKAFREKNSVGITPSQYLKENPYTELTEKEIIHDYLMKLMGEGE
;
A
#
# COMPACT_ATOMS: atom_id res chain seq x y z
N MET A 1 -18.23 -6.03 4.06
CA MET A 1 -16.88 -6.23 4.64
C MET A 1 -16.31 -4.84 4.87
N ASN A 2 -15.81 -4.52 6.07
CA ASN A 2 -15.21 -3.21 6.33
C ASN A 2 -13.74 -3.26 5.90
N VAL A 3 -13.48 -2.93 4.63
CA VAL A 3 -12.14 -2.54 4.20
C VAL A 3 -11.76 -1.32 5.04
N PRO A 4 -10.56 -1.28 5.65
CA PRO A 4 -10.10 -0.09 6.36
C PRO A 4 -10.22 1.13 5.44
N GLN A 5 -11.06 2.09 5.84
CA GLN A 5 -11.24 3.36 5.14
C GLN A 5 -10.02 4.25 5.34
N ASP A 6 -9.31 4.07 6.47
CA ASP A 6 -8.07 4.76 6.76
C ASP A 6 -6.86 3.93 6.32
N THR A 7 -6.04 4.52 5.44
CA THR A 7 -4.64 4.15 5.30
C THR A 7 -3.97 4.43 6.65
N GLN A 8 -3.54 3.39 7.38
CA GLN A 8 -2.75 3.56 8.60
C GLN A 8 -1.33 3.98 8.21
N LEU A 9 -1.22 5.21 7.76
CA LEU A 9 0.04 5.92 7.60
C LEU A 9 0.32 6.52 8.98
N ASN A 10 1.26 5.93 9.72
CA ASN A 10 1.66 6.46 11.02
C ASN A 10 2.22 7.90 10.82
N TYR A 11 2.42 8.66 11.91
CA TYR A 11 3.05 10.00 11.90
C TYR A 11 4.42 10.03 11.21
N TYR A 12 5.02 8.86 10.97
CA TYR A 12 6.23 8.66 10.21
C TYR A 12 5.87 8.10 8.83
N ILE A 13 5.49 8.98 7.90
CA ILE A 13 5.52 8.56 6.50
C ILE A 13 6.96 8.22 6.19
N VAL A 14 7.11 7.03 5.64
CA VAL A 14 8.39 6.46 5.31
C VAL A 14 8.94 7.22 4.11
N LEU A 15 9.91 8.09 4.39
CA LEU A 15 10.63 8.93 3.42
C LEU A 15 11.28 8.12 2.28
N SER A 16 11.48 6.81 2.50
CA SER A 16 12.13 5.89 1.54
C SER A 16 11.17 5.02 0.72
N THR A 17 9.85 5.14 0.89
CA THR A 17 8.86 4.37 0.11
C THR A 17 8.73 4.90 -1.32
N ALA A 18 8.22 4.06 -2.22
CA ALA A 18 7.78 4.49 -3.56
C ALA A 18 6.84 5.71 -3.50
N LEU A 19 5.99 5.76 -2.47
CA LEU A 19 5.00 6.83 -2.23
C LEU A 19 5.67 8.17 -1.97
N ALA A 20 6.60 8.19 -1.01
CA ALA A 20 7.32 9.39 -0.66
C ALA A 20 8.04 9.93 -1.91
N LYS A 21 8.79 9.06 -2.61
CA LYS A 21 9.55 9.42 -3.82
C LYS A 21 8.69 9.97 -4.97
N ALA A 22 7.44 9.53 -5.09
CA ALA A 22 6.52 10.03 -6.11
C ALA A 22 5.68 11.22 -5.64
N SER A 23 5.78 11.59 -4.36
CA SER A 23 5.03 12.71 -3.82
C SER A 23 5.54 14.03 -4.40
N PRO A 24 4.66 15.04 -4.53
CA PRO A 24 5.04 16.36 -5.03
C PRO A 24 5.75 17.22 -3.98
N PHE A 25 6.03 16.69 -2.79
CA PHE A 25 6.58 17.45 -1.68
C PHE A 25 8.11 17.51 -1.76
N GLU A 26 8.67 18.66 -1.40
CA GLU A 26 10.11 18.86 -1.39
C GLU A 26 10.76 18.20 -0.16
N VAL A 27 11.93 17.62 -0.38
CA VAL A 27 12.83 17.16 0.68
C VAL A 27 13.83 18.26 1.01
N ASP A 28 14.31 18.27 2.25
CA ASP A 28 15.40 19.15 2.67
C ASP A 28 16.72 18.80 1.97
N ARG A 29 17.75 19.62 2.20
CA ARG A 29 19.10 19.41 1.65
C ARG A 29 19.75 18.07 2.00
N ASN A 30 19.23 17.38 3.01
CA ASN A 30 19.71 16.09 3.49
C ASN A 30 18.84 14.93 2.97
N GLY A 31 17.82 15.19 2.16
CA GLY A 31 16.91 14.18 1.60
C GLY A 31 15.76 13.78 2.53
N TRP A 32 15.49 14.54 3.59
CA TRP A 32 14.42 14.27 4.54
C TRP A 32 13.21 15.16 4.24
N TYR A 33 12.00 14.61 4.28
CA TYR A 33 10.80 15.45 4.24
C TYR A 33 10.66 16.17 5.58
N TYR A 34 10.24 17.45 5.53
CA TYR A 34 9.93 18.20 6.75
C TYR A 34 8.80 17.52 7.52
N TYR A 35 8.84 17.57 8.85
CA TYR A 35 7.80 16.97 9.70
C TYR A 35 6.38 17.44 9.33
N GLU A 36 6.25 18.71 8.92
CA GLU A 36 5.02 19.36 8.46
C GLU A 36 4.48 18.81 7.13
N VAL A 37 5.31 18.09 6.37
CA VAL A 37 4.90 17.43 5.12
C VAL A 37 4.12 16.14 5.42
N ASN A 38 4.23 15.57 6.62
CA ASN A 38 3.61 14.29 6.92
C ASN A 38 2.08 14.34 6.81
N ASP A 39 1.42 15.37 7.34
CA ASP A 39 -0.04 15.47 7.26
C ASP A 39 -0.52 15.74 5.82
N ASN A 40 0.22 16.57 5.09
CA ASN A 40 -0.09 16.87 3.69
C ASN A 40 0.11 15.65 2.80
N MET A 41 1.17 14.86 3.03
CA MET A 41 1.43 13.64 2.28
C MET A 41 0.44 12.53 2.64
N ASN A 42 0.04 12.41 3.91
CA ASN A 42 -1.05 11.52 4.34
C ASN A 42 -2.35 11.87 3.61
N THR A 43 -2.72 13.14 3.60
CA THR A 43 -3.92 13.64 2.91
C THR A 43 -3.85 13.38 1.41
N TRP A 44 -2.70 13.63 0.80
CA TRP A 44 -2.48 13.38 -0.63
C TRP A 44 -2.62 11.90 -1.00
N ILE A 45 -2.04 10.99 -0.21
CA ILE A 45 -2.15 9.54 -0.42
C ILE A 45 -3.60 9.07 -0.24
N LYS A 46 -4.30 9.55 0.80
CA LYS A 46 -5.71 9.25 1.04
C LYS A 46 -6.55 9.67 -0.17
N ASN A 47 -6.43 10.92 -0.60
CA ASN A 47 -7.19 11.46 -1.73
C ASN A 47 -6.92 10.72 -3.04
N MET A 48 -5.67 10.30 -3.27
CA MET A 48 -5.29 9.56 -4.48
C MET A 48 -5.94 8.18 -4.56
N ASN A 49 -6.07 7.51 -3.41
CA ASN A 49 -6.55 6.14 -3.33
C ASN A 49 -7.94 6.04 -2.68
N ASP A 50 -8.71 7.13 -2.64
CA ASP A 50 -9.99 7.21 -1.90
C ASP A 50 -11.07 6.32 -2.51
N SER A 51 -11.09 6.21 -3.84
CA SER A 51 -12.02 5.33 -4.57
C SER A 51 -11.86 3.87 -4.15
N GLU A 52 -12.98 3.14 -4.01
CA GLU A 52 -12.98 1.71 -3.68
C GLU A 52 -12.20 0.87 -4.70
N GLU A 53 -12.04 1.34 -5.94
CA GLU A 53 -11.18 0.69 -6.94
C GLU A 53 -9.72 0.59 -6.47
N PHE A 54 -9.26 1.54 -5.65
CA PHE A 54 -7.90 1.61 -5.11
C PHE A 54 -7.78 1.06 -3.69
N SER A 55 -8.74 0.27 -3.21
CA SER A 55 -8.67 -0.34 -1.87
C SER A 55 -7.38 -1.15 -1.61
N LEU A 56 -6.85 -1.83 -2.62
CA LEU A 56 -5.58 -2.56 -2.51
C LEU A 56 -4.37 -1.61 -2.40
N HIS A 57 -4.42 -0.46 -3.07
CA HIS A 57 -3.41 0.59 -2.91
C HIS A 57 -3.38 1.10 -1.47
N ARG A 58 -4.54 1.37 -0.87
CA ARG A 58 -4.65 1.80 0.54
C ARG A 58 -4.09 0.74 1.49
N ALA A 59 -4.42 -0.53 1.29
CA ALA A 59 -3.94 -1.61 2.14
C ALA A 59 -2.41 -1.77 2.05
N CYS A 60 -1.84 -1.80 0.85
CA CYS A 60 -0.41 -2.00 0.63
C CYS A 60 0.46 -0.77 0.95
N SER A 61 -0.11 0.44 0.90
CA SER A 61 0.60 1.69 1.22
C SER A 61 0.69 1.98 2.72
N SER A 62 0.01 1.20 3.57
CA SER A 62 0.03 1.38 5.02
C SER A 62 1.40 1.08 5.62
N PHE A 63 1.70 1.66 6.79
CA PHE A 63 2.97 1.46 7.49
C PHE A 63 3.24 -0.04 7.75
N GLN A 64 2.23 -0.75 8.26
CA GLN A 64 2.22 -2.19 8.43
C GLN A 64 1.01 -2.77 7.69
N PRO A 65 1.16 -3.16 6.42
CA PRO A 65 0.09 -3.79 5.67
C PRO A 65 -0.34 -5.10 6.36
N LEU A 66 -1.63 -5.21 6.68
CA LEU A 66 -2.17 -6.40 7.30
C LEU A 66 -2.41 -7.46 6.23
N LYS A 67 -1.69 -8.58 6.31
CA LYS A 67 -1.81 -9.72 5.38
C LYS A 67 -3.26 -10.11 5.11
N GLN A 68 -4.07 -10.25 6.16
CA GLN A 68 -5.47 -10.64 6.04
C GLN A 68 -6.32 -9.61 5.27
N VAL A 69 -6.06 -8.31 5.44
CA VAL A 69 -6.78 -7.26 4.71
C VAL A 69 -6.40 -7.31 3.22
N VAL A 70 -5.10 -7.37 2.93
CA VAL A 70 -4.60 -7.47 1.55
C VAL A 70 -5.15 -8.73 0.88
N TYR A 71 -5.16 -9.85 1.60
CA TYR A 71 -5.70 -11.12 1.14
C TYR A 71 -7.19 -11.04 0.80
N ASN A 72 -8.02 -10.51 1.69
CA ASN A 72 -9.47 -10.38 1.44
C ASN A 72 -9.76 -9.54 0.19
N ILE A 73 -9.05 -8.42 0.02
CA ILE A 73 -9.19 -7.56 -1.17
C ILE A 73 -8.82 -8.34 -2.44
N ILE A 74 -7.75 -9.15 -2.38
CA ILE A 74 -7.33 -10.00 -3.48
C ILE A 74 -8.36 -11.10 -3.79
N GLN A 75 -9.04 -11.65 -2.79
CA GLN A 75 -10.13 -12.62 -3.04
C GLN A 75 -11.28 -12.00 -3.84
N GLU A 76 -11.57 -10.72 -3.63
CA GLU A 76 -12.65 -10.02 -4.34
C GLU A 76 -12.22 -9.53 -5.73
N LYS A 77 -10.99 -8.99 -5.86
CA LYS A 77 -10.51 -8.33 -7.09
C LYS A 77 -9.66 -9.22 -7.99
N GLY A 78 -9.16 -10.32 -7.45
CA GLY A 78 -8.20 -11.21 -8.09
C GLY A 78 -6.77 -10.65 -8.12
N LEU A 79 -5.83 -11.52 -8.50
CA LEU A 79 -4.39 -11.22 -8.51
C LEU A 79 -4.00 -10.06 -9.45
N LYS A 80 -4.81 -9.77 -10.47
CA LYS A 80 -4.54 -8.66 -11.41
C LYS A 80 -4.46 -7.30 -10.70
N ALA A 81 -5.14 -7.15 -9.56
CA ALA A 81 -5.17 -5.90 -8.79
C ALA A 81 -3.76 -5.47 -8.33
N PHE A 82 -2.80 -6.40 -8.16
CA PHE A 82 -1.40 -6.07 -7.86
C PHE A 82 -0.69 -5.27 -8.96
N ARG A 83 -1.20 -5.31 -10.19
CA ARG A 83 -0.62 -4.65 -11.36
C ARG A 83 -1.38 -3.39 -11.76
N GLU A 84 -2.50 -3.10 -11.12
CA GLU A 84 -3.27 -1.88 -11.37
C GLU A 84 -2.46 -0.67 -10.89
N LYS A 85 -2.43 0.38 -11.70
CA LYS A 85 -1.72 1.62 -11.40
C LYS A 85 -2.72 2.65 -10.92
N ASN A 86 -2.35 3.45 -9.93
CA ASN A 86 -3.11 4.65 -9.59
C ASN A 86 -2.73 5.84 -10.49
N SER A 87 -3.26 7.02 -10.17
CA SER A 87 -3.09 8.25 -10.96
C SER A 87 -1.63 8.74 -11.10
N VAL A 88 -0.70 8.26 -10.25
CA VAL A 88 0.74 8.55 -10.37
C VAL A 88 1.55 7.36 -10.90
N GLY A 89 0.88 6.32 -11.38
CA GLY A 89 1.53 5.21 -12.06
C GLY A 89 2.14 4.14 -11.13
N ILE A 90 1.88 4.20 -9.82
CA ILE A 90 2.38 3.21 -8.85
C ILE A 90 1.38 2.08 -8.69
N THR A 91 1.86 0.84 -8.55
CA THR A 91 1.03 -0.34 -8.26
C THR A 91 1.08 -0.76 -6.78
N PRO A 92 0.11 -1.55 -6.28
CA PRO A 92 0.15 -2.05 -4.92
C PRO A 92 1.37 -2.93 -4.62
N SER A 93 1.87 -3.67 -5.63
CA SER A 93 3.12 -4.43 -5.51
C SER A 93 4.33 -3.56 -5.23
N GLN A 94 4.40 -2.39 -5.86
CA GLN A 94 5.51 -1.46 -5.63
C GLN A 94 5.46 -0.92 -4.20
N TYR A 95 4.27 -0.67 -3.64
CA TYR A 95 4.14 -0.31 -2.23
C TYR A 95 4.70 -1.38 -1.30
N LEU A 96 4.31 -2.65 -1.46
CA LEU A 96 4.83 -3.73 -0.62
C LEU A 96 6.35 -3.90 -0.78
N LYS A 97 6.83 -3.91 -2.03
CA LYS A 97 8.25 -4.13 -2.33
C LYS A 97 9.15 -3.03 -1.76
N GLU A 98 8.67 -1.79 -1.76
CA GLU A 98 9.44 -0.62 -1.33
C GLU A 98 9.11 -0.17 0.09
N ASN A 99 8.31 -0.94 0.84
CA ASN A 99 8.04 -0.67 2.25
C ASN A 99 9.09 -1.38 3.12
N PRO A 100 10.04 -0.64 3.74
CA PRO A 100 11.09 -1.24 4.57
C PRO A 100 10.61 -1.62 5.99
N TYR A 101 9.31 -1.45 6.31
CA TYR A 101 8.73 -1.75 7.62
C TYR A 101 7.82 -2.97 7.63
N THR A 102 7.76 -3.69 6.51
CA THR A 102 7.01 -4.94 6.41
C THR A 102 7.86 -6.00 5.73
N GLU A 103 7.77 -7.23 6.23
CA GLU A 103 8.30 -8.41 5.56
C GLU A 103 7.25 -9.04 4.64
N LEU A 104 6.02 -8.53 4.64
CA LEU A 104 4.94 -9.04 3.81
C LEU A 104 5.30 -8.86 2.34
N THR A 105 5.37 -9.98 1.61
CA THR A 105 5.67 -9.97 0.19
C THR A 105 4.45 -10.30 -0.65
N GLU A 106 4.40 -9.76 -1.88
CA GLU A 106 3.43 -10.19 -2.89
C GLU A 106 3.48 -11.71 -3.09
N LYS A 107 4.67 -12.32 -3.05
CA LYS A 107 4.87 -13.76 -3.23
C LYS A 107 4.13 -14.57 -2.16
N GLU A 108 4.22 -14.17 -0.91
CA GLU A 108 3.55 -14.84 0.21
C GLU A 108 2.02 -14.77 0.06
N ILE A 109 1.49 -13.59 -0.31
CA ILE A 109 0.05 -13.41 -0.53
C ILE A 109 -0.44 -14.26 -1.71
N ILE A 110 0.31 -14.28 -2.81
CA ILE A 110 -0.02 -15.10 -4.00
C ILE A 110 -0.01 -16.58 -3.64
N HIS A 111 1.02 -17.03 -2.91
CA HIS A 111 1.12 -18.42 -2.48
C HIS A 111 -0.14 -18.85 -1.71
N ASP A 112 -0.50 -18.11 -0.67
CA ASP A 112 -1.65 -18.46 0.17
C ASP A 112 -2.99 -18.35 -0.59
N TYR A 113 -3.05 -17.46 -1.58
CA TYR A 113 -4.24 -17.34 -2.44
C TYR A 113 -4.39 -18.58 -3.32
N LEU A 114 -3.29 -19.07 -3.91
CA LEU A 114 -3.29 -20.27 -4.74
C LEU A 114 -3.54 -21.54 -3.90
N MET A 115 -2.91 -21.68 -2.74
CA MET A 115 -3.14 -22.84 -1.84
C MET A 115 -4.62 -22.93 -1.43
N LYS A 116 -5.26 -21.80 -1.10
CA LYS A 116 -6.70 -21.79 -0.80
C LYS A 116 -7.56 -22.18 -2.00
N LEU A 117 -7.23 -21.72 -3.21
CA LEU A 117 -7.96 -22.12 -4.43
C LEU A 117 -7.81 -23.61 -4.74
N MET A 118 -6.70 -24.22 -4.33
CA MET A 118 -6.44 -25.65 -4.47
C MET A 118 -7.09 -26.50 -3.36
N GLY A 119 -7.68 -25.87 -2.34
CA GLY A 119 -8.26 -26.56 -1.19
C GLY A 119 -7.23 -27.01 -0.15
N GLU A 120 -6.03 -26.43 -0.16
CA GLU A 120 -4.88 -26.80 0.68
C GLU A 120 -4.53 -25.73 1.73
N GLY A 121 -5.36 -24.71 1.93
CA GLY A 121 -5.13 -23.63 2.90
C GLY A 121 -5.98 -23.79 4.16
N GLU A 122 -5.35 -24.16 5.28
CA GLU A 122 -5.90 -24.06 6.66
C GLU A 122 -5.36 -22.81 7.37
#